data_AF-A0AAE4EJI4-F1
#
_entry.id   AF-A0AAE4EJI4-F1
#
_cell.length_a   1.000
_cell.length_b   1.000
_cell.length_c   1.000
_cell.angle_alpha   90.00
_cell.angle_beta   90.00
_cell.angle_gamma   90.00
#
_symmetry.space_group_name_H-M   'P 1'
#
loop_
_entity.id
_entity.type
_entity.pdbx_description
1 polymer ?
#
loop_
_entity_poly.entity_id
_entity_poly.type
_entity_poly.pdbx_seq_one_letter_code
_entity_poly.pdbx_strand_id
1 'polypeptide(L)'
;MQPNFPLGVSLIRERMRDALFARVAGPDGPRNRARIHGAPGERWFGPDSAIRRVHGDTAMFVGGLRALLLQSLHPLAMAAVAAHSGYRGDPWGRLQRTSTFLAETTFGTAEDAQRAVETVRSVHRRVRGVAPDGRPYRADDPQLLAWVHIAEVDSFLRAHQRYGAQPLDEAGCDAYVAETAVIARALGVPDPPVTRAGLDLALAAYRPELRGTPEARQAARFLLLTPPVPWPARLPYAALAASAVAMLPAWTRPQLRLPRLPVAEATVVRLAGHSLVKVVRWAMTAA
;
A
#
# COMPACT_ATOMS: atom_id res chain seq x y z
N MET A 1 -33.13 9.13 -11.31
CA MET A 1 -32.98 9.05 -12.78
C MET A 1 -31.69 8.30 -13.06
N GLN A 2 -31.76 6.98 -13.31
CA GLN A 2 -30.57 6.16 -13.51
C GLN A 2 -30.01 6.41 -14.92
N PRO A 3 -28.71 6.67 -15.11
CA PRO A 3 -28.12 6.73 -16.43
C PRO A 3 -28.11 5.30 -17.03
N ASN A 4 -28.90 5.11 -18.08
CA ASN A 4 -29.01 3.86 -18.83
C ASN A 4 -27.74 3.70 -19.69
N PHE A 5 -26.72 3.04 -19.15
CA PHE A 5 -25.51 2.72 -19.90
C PHE A 5 -25.78 1.52 -20.82
N PRO A 6 -25.23 1.48 -22.06
CA PRO A 6 -25.43 0.35 -22.96
C PRO A 6 -24.92 -0.96 -22.34
N LEU A 7 -25.68 -2.05 -22.49
CA LEU A 7 -25.46 -3.39 -21.88
C LEU A 7 -24.02 -3.93 -22.03
N GLY A 8 -23.28 -3.54 -23.07
CA GLY A 8 -21.87 -3.93 -23.24
C GLY A 8 -20.90 -3.27 -22.25
N VAL A 9 -21.20 -2.04 -21.81
CA VAL A 9 -20.36 -1.28 -20.88
C VAL A 9 -20.51 -1.78 -19.44
N SER A 10 -21.70 -2.22 -19.04
CA SER A 10 -21.93 -2.84 -17.71
C SER A 10 -21.22 -4.19 -17.57
N LEU A 11 -21.25 -5.04 -18.61
CA LEU A 11 -20.59 -6.35 -18.59
C LEU A 11 -19.06 -6.24 -18.54
N ILE A 12 -18.47 -5.29 -19.29
CA ILE A 12 -17.03 -5.01 -19.24
C ILE A 12 -16.63 -4.53 -17.85
N ARG A 13 -17.46 -3.67 -17.24
CA ARG A 13 -17.23 -3.13 -15.90
C ARG A 13 -17.21 -4.20 -14.83
N GLU A 14 -18.22 -5.07 -14.80
CA GLU A 14 -18.31 -6.18 -13.82
C GLU A 14 -17.11 -7.11 -13.94
N ARG A 15 -16.75 -7.51 -15.16
CA ARG A 15 -15.55 -8.34 -15.40
C ARG A 15 -14.26 -7.68 -14.91
N MET A 16 -14.10 -6.37 -15.10
CA MET A 16 -12.94 -5.64 -14.60
C MET A 16 -12.91 -5.57 -13.07
N ARG A 17 -14.05 -5.29 -12.44
CA ARG A 17 -14.19 -5.27 -10.98
C ARG A 17 -13.86 -6.63 -10.38
N ASP A 18 -14.45 -7.69 -10.90
CA ASP A 18 -14.29 -9.04 -10.36
C ASP A 18 -12.85 -9.54 -10.56
N ALA A 19 -12.24 -9.22 -11.71
CA ALA A 19 -10.83 -9.53 -11.96
C ALA A 19 -9.88 -8.76 -11.03
N LEU A 20 -10.15 -7.47 -10.74
CA LEU A 20 -9.36 -6.68 -9.78
C LEU A 20 -9.59 -7.14 -8.34
N PHE A 21 -10.83 -7.43 -7.98
CA PHE A 21 -11.21 -7.88 -6.65
C PHE A 21 -10.64 -9.27 -6.33
N ALA A 22 -10.81 -10.26 -7.21
CA ALA A 22 -10.22 -11.59 -7.05
C ALA A 22 -8.69 -11.54 -6.91
N ARG A 23 -8.08 -10.55 -7.57
CA ARG A 23 -6.65 -10.31 -7.51
C ARG A 23 -6.17 -9.80 -6.16
N VAL A 24 -6.88 -8.81 -5.61
CA VAL A 24 -6.52 -8.14 -4.35
C VAL A 24 -6.98 -8.92 -3.13
N ALA A 25 -8.20 -9.46 -3.17
CA ALA A 25 -8.84 -10.13 -2.06
C ALA A 25 -8.64 -11.66 -2.07
N GLY A 26 -8.18 -12.23 -3.19
CA GLY A 26 -7.94 -13.67 -3.32
C GLY A 26 -9.22 -14.51 -3.46
N PRO A 27 -9.09 -15.85 -3.49
CA PRO A 27 -10.23 -16.77 -3.65
C PRO A 27 -11.26 -16.65 -2.51
N ASP A 28 -10.82 -16.30 -1.30
CA ASP A 28 -11.69 -16.07 -0.14
C ASP A 28 -12.25 -14.63 -0.08
N GLY A 29 -11.97 -13.82 -1.09
CA GLY A 29 -12.27 -12.39 -1.13
C GLY A 29 -13.74 -12.04 -0.84
N PRO A 30 -14.74 -12.66 -1.50
CA PRO A 30 -16.15 -12.34 -1.24
C PRO A 30 -16.57 -12.60 0.20
N ARG A 31 -16.13 -13.72 0.77
CA ARG A 31 -16.41 -14.10 2.17
C ARG A 31 -15.73 -13.13 3.14
N ASN A 32 -14.47 -12.79 2.88
CA ASN A 32 -13.73 -11.84 3.69
C ASN A 32 -14.36 -10.44 3.63
N ARG A 33 -14.78 -9.96 2.45
CA ARG A 33 -15.47 -8.68 2.30
C ARG A 33 -16.79 -8.67 3.08
N ALA A 34 -17.60 -9.71 2.96
CA ALA A 34 -18.87 -9.81 3.68
C ALA A 34 -18.67 -9.78 5.20
N ARG A 35 -17.67 -10.52 5.72
CA ARG A 35 -17.31 -10.49 7.14
C ARG A 35 -16.82 -9.11 7.57
N ILE A 36 -15.81 -8.56 6.88
CA ILE A 36 -15.15 -7.31 7.27
C ILE A 36 -16.14 -6.14 7.27
N HIS A 37 -16.95 -5.99 6.21
CA HIS A 37 -17.84 -4.85 6.07
C HIS A 37 -19.24 -5.06 6.66
N GLY A 38 -19.70 -6.31 6.73
CA GLY A 38 -21.08 -6.64 7.11
C GLY A 38 -21.27 -7.16 8.53
N ALA A 39 -20.21 -7.58 9.23
CA ALA A 39 -20.34 -8.04 10.61
C ALA A 39 -20.78 -6.88 11.54
N PRO A 40 -21.73 -7.13 12.47
CA PRO A 40 -22.09 -6.17 13.51
C PRO A 40 -20.97 -6.08 14.55
N GLY A 41 -20.81 -4.90 15.15
CA GLY A 41 -19.82 -4.65 16.20
C GLY A 41 -19.19 -3.27 16.11
N GLU A 42 -18.53 -2.85 17.19
CA GLU A 42 -17.72 -1.64 17.22
C GLU A 42 -16.54 -1.77 16.25
N ARG A 43 -16.10 -0.65 15.67
CA ARG A 43 -14.95 -0.58 14.75
C ARG A 43 -13.96 0.44 15.31
N TRP A 44 -12.66 0.24 15.10
CA TRP A 44 -11.65 1.24 15.49
C TRP A 44 -11.87 2.61 14.85
N PHE A 45 -12.45 2.63 13.64
CA PHE A 45 -12.62 3.85 12.87
C PHE A 45 -14.07 4.00 12.37
N GLY A 46 -14.68 5.14 12.70
CA GLY A 46 -16.03 5.51 12.27
C GLY A 46 -16.12 5.68 10.74
N PRO A 47 -17.32 5.62 10.15
CA PRO A 47 -17.54 5.64 8.70
C PRO A 47 -16.95 6.86 7.98
N ASP A 48 -16.90 8.01 8.65
CA ASP A 48 -16.41 9.26 8.08
C ASP A 48 -14.92 9.56 8.38
N SER A 49 -14.22 8.62 9.01
CA SER A 49 -12.79 8.73 9.33
C SER A 49 -11.91 8.93 8.10
N ALA A 50 -10.78 9.62 8.29
CA ALA A 50 -9.86 9.92 7.21
C ALA A 50 -9.21 8.63 6.65
N ILE A 51 -8.89 7.66 7.51
CA ILE A 51 -8.34 6.36 7.15
C ILE A 51 -9.29 5.55 6.29
N ARG A 52 -10.60 5.54 6.57
CA ARG A 52 -11.58 4.87 5.70
C ARG A 52 -11.72 5.57 4.36
N ARG A 53 -11.59 6.89 4.30
CA ARG A 53 -11.59 7.66 3.04
C ARG A 53 -10.36 7.36 2.19
N VAL A 54 -9.17 7.31 2.79
CA VAL A 54 -7.92 7.01 2.08
C VAL A 54 -7.88 5.55 1.65
N HIS A 55 -8.18 4.61 2.55
CA HIS A 55 -8.11 3.18 2.25
C HIS A 55 -9.27 2.66 1.39
N GLY A 56 -10.36 3.43 1.30
CA GLY A 56 -11.48 3.15 0.39
C GLY A 56 -11.25 3.64 -1.04
N ASP A 57 -10.24 4.47 -1.29
CA ASP A 57 -9.99 5.07 -2.61
C ASP A 57 -9.07 4.21 -3.49
N THR A 58 -9.33 4.23 -4.78
CA THR A 58 -8.57 3.47 -5.80
C THR A 58 -7.12 3.96 -5.95
N ALA A 59 -6.79 5.16 -5.45
CA ALA A 59 -5.43 5.66 -5.34
C ALA A 59 -4.52 4.74 -4.49
N MET A 60 -5.09 3.88 -3.63
CA MET A 60 -4.35 2.86 -2.89
C MET A 60 -3.48 1.97 -3.78
N PHE A 61 -3.87 1.69 -5.03
CA PHE A 61 -3.03 0.89 -5.94
C PHE A 61 -1.69 1.56 -6.25
N VAL A 62 -1.73 2.87 -6.49
CA VAL A 62 -0.52 3.66 -6.74
C VAL A 62 0.28 3.80 -5.44
N GLY A 63 -0.40 4.07 -4.32
CA GLY A 63 0.22 4.18 -3.01
C GLY A 63 0.90 2.88 -2.58
N GLY A 64 0.30 1.72 -2.82
CA GLY A 64 0.85 0.41 -2.46
C GLY A 64 2.13 0.09 -3.24
N LEU A 65 2.16 0.36 -4.55
CA LEU A 65 3.40 0.22 -5.32
C LEU A 65 4.50 1.17 -4.84
N ARG A 66 4.14 2.42 -4.50
CA ARG A 66 5.09 3.38 -3.93
C ARG A 66 5.61 2.91 -2.57
N ALA A 67 4.73 2.39 -1.70
CA ALA A 67 5.08 1.87 -0.39
C ALA A 67 6.09 0.72 -0.50
N LEU A 68 5.82 -0.26 -1.37
CA LEU A 68 6.74 -1.39 -1.59
C LEU A 68 8.12 -0.94 -2.07
N LEU A 69 8.18 0.02 -3.00
CA LEU A 69 9.45 0.57 -3.49
C LEU A 69 10.19 1.32 -2.37
N LEU A 70 9.48 2.15 -1.61
CA LEU A 70 10.07 2.92 -0.52
C LEU A 70 10.57 1.99 0.60
N GLN A 71 9.71 1.11 1.11
CA GLN A 71 10.02 0.13 2.16
C GLN A 71 11.25 -0.73 1.84
N SER A 72 11.44 -1.09 0.56
CA SER A 72 12.58 -1.91 0.11
C SER A 72 13.96 -1.28 0.38
N LEU A 73 14.02 0.03 0.63
CA LEU A 73 15.27 0.74 0.87
C LEU A 73 15.89 0.50 2.24
N HIS A 74 15.17 -0.09 3.20
CA HIS A 74 15.76 -0.41 4.48
C HIS A 74 16.45 -1.78 4.43
N PRO A 75 17.79 -1.87 4.58
CA PRO A 75 18.53 -3.11 4.36
C PRO A 75 18.05 -4.29 5.21
N LEU A 76 17.82 -4.07 6.51
CA LEU A 76 17.37 -5.13 7.42
C LEU A 76 15.94 -5.60 7.13
N ALA A 77 15.01 -4.68 6.86
CA ALA A 77 13.65 -5.04 6.44
C ALA A 77 13.69 -5.84 5.12
N MET A 78 14.52 -5.44 4.16
CA MET A 78 14.66 -6.12 2.89
C MET A 78 15.33 -7.49 3.03
N ALA A 79 16.28 -7.65 3.96
CA ALA A 79 16.87 -8.94 4.30
C ALA A 79 15.81 -9.90 4.88
N ALA A 80 14.96 -9.41 5.80
CA ALA A 80 13.85 -10.20 6.34
C ALA A 80 12.85 -10.63 5.26
N VAL A 81 12.51 -9.71 4.34
CA VAL A 81 11.66 -10.02 3.18
C VAL A 81 12.33 -11.06 2.28
N ALA A 82 13.60 -10.86 1.92
CA ALA A 82 14.31 -11.77 1.02
C ALA A 82 14.38 -13.21 1.58
N ALA A 83 14.64 -13.35 2.89
CA ALA A 83 14.80 -14.65 3.53
C ALA A 83 13.48 -15.37 3.83
N HIS A 84 12.39 -14.66 4.16
CA HIS A 84 11.19 -15.29 4.74
C HIS A 84 9.91 -15.14 3.93
N SER A 85 9.88 -14.32 2.87
CA SER A 85 8.61 -13.92 2.28
C SER A 85 8.12 -14.72 1.08
N GLY A 86 9.01 -15.46 0.40
CA GLY A 86 8.70 -16.08 -0.87
C GLY A 86 8.15 -15.11 -1.93
N TYR A 87 8.45 -13.79 -1.85
CA TYR A 87 7.73 -12.76 -2.63
C TYR A 87 7.75 -12.94 -4.15
N ARG A 88 8.69 -13.71 -4.70
CA ARG A 88 8.73 -14.05 -6.13
C ARG A 88 7.89 -15.26 -6.50
N GLY A 89 7.79 -16.23 -5.59
CA GLY A 89 7.00 -17.45 -5.78
C GLY A 89 5.52 -17.21 -5.53
N ASP A 90 5.18 -16.39 -4.53
CA ASP A 90 3.80 -16.05 -4.16
C ASP A 90 3.61 -14.52 -3.98
N PRO A 91 3.79 -13.71 -5.04
CA PRO A 91 3.56 -12.26 -4.97
C PRO A 91 2.10 -11.93 -4.68
N TRP A 92 1.18 -12.78 -5.13
CA TRP A 92 -0.26 -12.54 -5.04
C TRP A 92 -0.84 -12.90 -3.69
N GLY A 93 -0.48 -14.04 -3.11
CA GLY A 93 -0.84 -14.35 -1.73
C GLY A 93 -0.23 -13.33 -0.77
N ARG A 94 0.98 -12.80 -1.03
CA ARG A 94 1.54 -11.69 -0.23
C ARG A 94 0.69 -10.42 -0.31
N LEU A 95 0.28 -10.02 -1.51
CA LEU A 95 -0.61 -8.87 -1.70
C LEU A 95 -1.94 -9.10 -0.95
N GLN A 96 -2.52 -10.28 -1.07
CA GLN A 96 -3.79 -10.65 -0.44
C GLN A 96 -3.73 -10.63 1.08
N ARG A 97 -2.65 -11.15 1.69
CA ARG A 97 -2.44 -11.10 3.15
C ARG A 97 -2.37 -9.66 3.65
N THR A 98 -1.63 -8.81 2.95
CA THR A 98 -1.47 -7.39 3.31
C THR A 98 -2.79 -6.63 3.11
N SER A 99 -3.49 -6.85 2.00
CA SER A 99 -4.78 -6.23 1.73
C SER A 99 -5.85 -6.67 2.73
N THR A 100 -5.84 -7.93 3.14
CA THR A 100 -6.77 -8.45 4.16
C THR A 100 -6.47 -7.79 5.50
N PHE A 101 -5.21 -7.70 5.91
CA PHE A 101 -4.82 -7.01 7.13
C PHE A 101 -5.26 -5.54 7.14
N LEU A 102 -5.01 -4.80 6.06
CA LEU A 102 -5.46 -3.41 5.93
C LEU A 102 -6.99 -3.30 5.99
N ALA A 103 -7.70 -4.21 5.32
CA ALA A 103 -9.15 -4.22 5.34
C ALA A 103 -9.74 -4.55 6.72
N GLU A 104 -9.18 -5.53 7.42
CA GLU A 104 -9.59 -5.90 8.78
C GLU A 104 -9.34 -4.78 9.78
N THR A 105 -8.14 -4.19 9.77
CA THR A 105 -7.78 -3.12 10.70
C THR A 105 -8.48 -1.80 10.44
N THR A 106 -8.87 -1.53 9.18
CA THR A 106 -9.52 -0.26 8.81
C THR A 106 -11.03 -0.34 8.82
N PHE A 107 -11.58 -1.43 8.29
CA PHE A 107 -13.01 -1.58 8.05
C PHE A 107 -13.66 -2.63 8.92
N GLY A 108 -12.91 -3.58 9.51
CA GLY A 108 -13.45 -4.67 10.32
C GLY A 108 -13.99 -4.24 11.68
N THR A 109 -14.50 -5.20 12.45
CA THR A 109 -14.82 -4.98 13.86
C THR A 109 -13.53 -4.76 14.67
N ALA A 110 -13.61 -4.10 15.82
CA ALA A 110 -12.46 -3.89 16.71
C ALA A 110 -11.84 -5.23 17.13
N GLU A 111 -12.65 -6.27 17.31
CA GLU A 111 -12.19 -7.63 17.58
C GLU A 111 -11.45 -8.26 16.40
N ASP A 112 -11.99 -8.14 15.18
CA ASP A 112 -11.30 -8.62 13.96
C ASP A 112 -9.97 -7.90 13.76
N ALA A 113 -9.97 -6.58 13.93
CA ALA A 113 -8.78 -5.74 13.81
C ALA A 113 -7.70 -6.15 14.83
N GLN A 114 -8.09 -6.39 16.08
CA GLN A 114 -7.20 -6.86 17.13
C GLN A 114 -6.64 -8.26 16.83
N ARG A 115 -7.49 -9.21 16.38
CA ARG A 115 -7.04 -10.55 15.96
C ARG A 115 -6.04 -10.49 14.80
N ALA A 116 -6.28 -9.61 13.83
CA ALA A 116 -5.37 -9.41 12.70
C ALA A 116 -4.00 -8.92 13.17
N VAL A 117 -3.96 -7.94 14.10
CA VAL A 117 -2.74 -7.47 14.74
C VAL A 117 -2.01 -8.58 15.49
N GLU A 118 -2.71 -9.35 16.31
CA GLU A 118 -2.11 -10.46 17.06
C GLU A 118 -1.50 -11.53 16.16
N THR A 119 -2.17 -11.83 15.05
CA THR A 119 -1.70 -12.76 14.01
C THR A 119 -0.40 -12.24 13.39
N VAL A 120 -0.35 -10.98 12.96
CA VAL A 120 0.86 -10.37 12.40
C VAL A 120 1.99 -10.36 13.42
N ARG A 121 1.72 -9.97 14.66
CA ARG A 121 2.72 -10.00 15.75
C ARG A 121 3.28 -11.41 15.97
N SER A 122 2.43 -12.43 15.93
CA SER A 122 2.84 -13.84 16.07
C SER A 122 3.78 -14.30 14.96
N VAL A 123 3.50 -13.90 13.71
CA VAL A 123 4.38 -14.15 12.57
C VAL A 123 5.70 -13.39 12.74
N HIS A 124 5.66 -12.09 13.04
CA HIS A 124 6.85 -11.25 13.15
C HIS A 124 7.83 -11.72 14.23
N ARG A 125 7.35 -12.25 15.37
CA ARG A 125 8.20 -12.85 16.43
C ARG A 125 9.08 -14.00 15.92
N ARG A 126 8.66 -14.68 14.85
CA ARG A 126 9.37 -15.84 14.27
C ARG A 126 10.34 -15.44 13.16
N VAL A 127 10.19 -14.23 12.60
CA VAL A 127 11.00 -13.73 11.48
C VAL A 127 12.22 -13.02 12.04
N ARG A 128 13.35 -13.72 12.06
CA ARG A 128 14.64 -13.23 12.55
C ARG A 128 15.78 -13.89 11.78
N GLY A 129 16.89 -13.18 11.66
CA GLY A 129 18.07 -13.68 10.96
C GLY A 129 19.22 -12.69 11.01
N VAL A 130 20.19 -12.88 10.13
CA VAL A 130 21.36 -12.00 9.97
C VAL A 130 21.40 -11.54 8.52
N ALA A 131 21.55 -10.23 8.30
CA ALA A 131 21.66 -9.63 6.98
C ALA A 131 23.05 -9.92 6.37
N PRO A 132 23.23 -9.78 5.03
CA PRO A 132 24.53 -10.04 4.38
C PRO A 132 25.70 -9.20 4.92
N ASP A 133 25.42 -8.07 5.58
CA ASP A 133 26.42 -7.21 6.21
C ASP A 133 26.73 -7.58 7.68
N GLY A 134 26.23 -8.73 8.15
CA GLY A 134 26.48 -9.28 9.48
C GLY A 134 25.57 -8.75 10.58
N ARG A 135 24.70 -7.75 10.31
CA ARG A 135 23.79 -7.22 11.32
C ARG A 135 22.61 -8.16 11.55
N PRO A 136 22.21 -8.44 12.81
CA PRO A 136 21.00 -9.19 13.09
C PRO A 136 19.77 -8.36 12.71
N TYR A 137 18.68 -9.03 12.34
CA TYR A 137 17.38 -8.42 12.17
C TYR A 137 16.30 -9.25 12.87
N ARG A 138 15.25 -8.57 13.32
CA ARG A 138 14.00 -9.16 13.78
C ARG A 138 12.83 -8.37 13.24
N ALA A 139 11.81 -9.01 12.67
CA ALA A 139 10.67 -8.30 12.11
C ALA A 139 9.77 -7.64 13.17
N ASP A 140 9.93 -8.04 14.44
CA ASP A 140 9.27 -7.42 15.60
C ASP A 140 10.10 -6.27 16.23
N ASP A 141 11.21 -5.86 15.60
CA ASP A 141 11.97 -4.68 16.01
C ASP A 141 11.13 -3.40 15.81
N PRO A 142 10.88 -2.62 16.88
CA PRO A 142 10.13 -1.36 16.80
C PRO A 142 10.63 -0.39 15.73
N GLN A 143 11.95 -0.30 15.50
CA GLN A 143 12.55 0.60 14.50
C GLN A 143 12.21 0.13 13.08
N LEU A 144 12.17 -1.18 12.83
CA LEU A 144 11.80 -1.73 11.52
C LEU A 144 10.28 -1.65 11.29
N LEU A 145 9.48 -1.91 12.33
CA LEU A 145 8.03 -1.74 12.28
C LEU A 145 7.65 -0.29 11.97
N ALA A 146 8.28 0.67 12.65
CA ALA A 146 8.07 2.09 12.41
C ALA A 146 8.45 2.49 10.98
N TRP A 147 9.58 2.01 10.44
CA TRP A 147 9.95 2.28 9.05
C TRP A 147 8.88 1.80 8.06
N VAL A 148 8.44 0.54 8.19
CA VAL A 148 7.44 -0.05 7.29
C VAL A 148 6.15 0.76 7.34
N HIS A 149 5.72 1.13 8.54
CA HIS A 149 4.54 1.96 8.77
C HIS A 149 4.67 3.37 8.16
N ILE A 150 5.76 4.10 8.45
CA ILE A 150 6.00 5.46 7.93
C ILE A 150 6.00 5.46 6.40
N ALA A 151 6.72 4.53 5.78
CA ALA A 151 6.78 4.41 4.33
C ALA A 151 5.41 4.08 3.70
N GLU A 152 4.58 3.31 4.40
CA GLU A 152 3.23 2.97 3.99
C GLU A 152 2.27 4.18 4.07
N VAL A 153 2.17 4.81 5.25
CA VAL A 153 1.30 5.96 5.51
C VAL A 153 1.65 7.13 4.58
N ASP A 154 2.94 7.46 4.41
CA ASP A 154 3.39 8.50 3.49
C ASP A 154 2.98 8.19 2.04
N SER A 155 3.06 6.92 1.65
CA SER A 155 2.72 6.50 0.28
C SER A 155 1.22 6.55 -0.01
N PHE A 156 0.39 6.06 0.91
CA PHE A 156 -1.06 6.10 0.75
C PHE A 156 -1.59 7.53 0.81
N LEU A 157 -1.14 8.34 1.77
CA LEU A 157 -1.57 9.74 1.88
C LEU A 157 -1.20 10.53 0.63
N ARG A 158 0.04 10.43 0.14
CA ARG A 158 0.46 11.15 -1.09
C ARG A 158 -0.29 10.70 -2.33
N ALA A 159 -0.53 9.39 -2.46
CA ALA A 159 -1.31 8.86 -3.58
C ALA A 159 -2.76 9.38 -3.53
N HIS A 160 -3.37 9.38 -2.36
CA HIS A 160 -4.73 9.88 -2.17
C HIS A 160 -4.84 11.39 -2.42
N GLN A 161 -3.93 12.19 -1.88
CA GLN A 161 -3.87 13.63 -2.14
C GLN A 161 -3.70 13.95 -3.64
N ARG A 162 -2.98 13.10 -4.38
CA ARG A 162 -2.70 13.32 -5.81
C ARG A 162 -3.78 12.77 -6.75
N TYR A 163 -4.36 11.62 -6.44
CA TYR A 163 -5.23 10.88 -7.37
C TYR A 163 -6.61 10.51 -6.77
N GLY A 164 -6.81 10.74 -5.48
CA GLY A 164 -8.04 10.45 -4.76
C GLY A 164 -9.23 11.21 -5.31
N ALA A 165 -10.44 10.68 -5.10
CA ALA A 165 -11.68 11.32 -5.55
C ALA A 165 -11.88 12.67 -4.87
N GLN A 166 -11.59 12.70 -3.56
CA GLN A 166 -11.79 13.83 -2.67
C GLN A 166 -10.56 13.91 -1.76
N PRO A 167 -9.56 14.74 -2.11
CA PRO A 167 -8.42 14.98 -1.24
C PRO A 167 -8.86 15.44 0.16
N LEU A 168 -8.10 15.06 1.17
CA LEU A 168 -8.29 15.57 2.54
C LEU A 168 -7.74 17.00 2.62
N ASP A 169 -8.36 17.81 3.46
CA ASP A 169 -7.78 19.07 3.94
C ASP A 169 -6.61 18.80 4.90
N GLU A 170 -6.01 19.87 5.45
CA GLU A 170 -4.85 19.75 6.34
C GLU A 170 -5.19 18.99 7.63
N ALA A 171 -6.32 19.32 8.25
CA ALA A 171 -6.80 18.62 9.44
C ALA A 171 -7.11 17.14 9.17
N GLY A 172 -7.71 16.82 8.01
CA GLY A 172 -7.95 15.46 7.58
C GLY A 172 -6.65 14.68 7.33
N CYS A 173 -5.61 15.34 6.80
CA CYS A 173 -4.29 14.72 6.66
C CYS A 173 -3.69 14.33 8.02
N ASP A 174 -3.76 15.23 9.00
CA ASP A 174 -3.29 14.92 10.37
C ASP A 174 -4.14 13.83 11.03
N ALA A 175 -5.46 13.88 10.84
CA ALA A 175 -6.38 12.82 11.31
C ALA A 175 -6.01 11.46 10.71
N TYR A 176 -5.70 11.38 9.42
CA TYR A 176 -5.25 10.14 8.78
C TYR A 176 -3.99 9.57 9.43
N VAL A 177 -3.00 10.42 9.71
CA VAL A 177 -1.75 10.00 10.34
C VAL A 177 -2.00 9.56 11.80
N ALA A 178 -2.81 10.29 12.55
CA ALA A 178 -3.20 9.93 13.92
C ALA A 178 -4.00 8.61 13.99
N GLU A 179 -4.91 8.37 13.05
CA GLU A 179 -5.71 7.14 12.97
C GLU A 179 -4.83 5.93 12.62
N THR A 180 -3.95 6.07 11.62
CA THR A 180 -3.01 4.99 11.25
C THR A 180 -2.00 4.68 12.36
N ALA A 181 -1.63 5.68 13.18
CA ALA A 181 -0.80 5.48 14.38
C ALA A 181 -1.43 4.53 15.43
N VAL A 182 -2.77 4.41 15.50
CA VAL A 182 -3.44 3.41 16.36
C VAL A 182 -3.00 1.99 15.98
N ILE A 183 -2.98 1.70 14.68
CA ILE A 183 -2.57 0.39 14.15
C ILE A 183 -1.08 0.16 14.42
N ALA A 184 -0.23 1.18 14.22
CA ALA A 184 1.20 1.09 14.50
C ALA A 184 1.51 0.76 15.96
N ARG A 185 0.83 1.43 16.90
CA ARG A 185 0.97 1.13 18.34
C ARG A 185 0.56 -0.30 18.65
N ALA A 186 -0.56 -0.76 18.11
CA ALA A 186 -1.03 -2.13 18.29
C ALA A 186 -0.01 -3.16 17.74
N LEU A 187 0.63 -2.87 16.60
CA LEU A 187 1.70 -3.69 16.03
C LEU A 187 3.02 -3.66 16.83
N GLY A 188 3.22 -2.66 17.70
CA GLY A 188 4.37 -2.57 18.60
C GLY A 188 5.30 -1.38 18.34
N VAL A 189 4.86 -0.36 17.60
CA VAL A 189 5.58 0.91 17.46
C VAL A 189 5.25 1.81 18.65
N PRO A 190 6.20 2.15 19.55
CA PRO A 190 5.90 2.92 20.76
C PRO A 190 5.45 4.35 20.48
N ASP A 191 6.14 5.05 19.58
CA ASP A 191 5.90 6.46 19.27
C ASP A 191 5.81 6.70 17.75
N PRO A 192 4.72 6.25 17.10
CA PRO A 192 4.50 6.53 15.69
C PRO A 192 4.12 8.01 15.49
N PRO A 193 4.45 8.61 14.33
CA PRO A 193 4.02 9.97 14.02
C PRO A 193 2.50 10.07 14.02
N VAL A 194 1.97 11.17 14.55
CA VAL A 194 0.51 11.44 14.64
C VAL A 194 0.07 12.66 13.82
N THR A 195 1.00 13.34 13.16
CA THR A 195 0.72 14.47 12.26
C THR A 195 1.49 14.29 10.95
N ARG A 196 1.03 14.92 9.89
CA ARG A 196 1.71 14.93 8.59
C ARG A 196 3.11 15.54 8.70
N ALA A 197 3.27 16.61 9.49
CA ALA A 197 4.58 17.19 9.76
C ALA A 197 5.50 16.20 10.49
N GLY A 198 4.98 15.49 11.50
CA GLY A 198 5.71 14.44 12.21
C GLY A 198 6.10 13.28 11.29
N LEU A 199 5.23 12.90 10.36
CA LEU A 199 5.50 11.86 9.36
C LEU A 199 6.65 12.28 8.41
N ASP A 200 6.64 13.52 7.92
CA ASP A 200 7.70 14.06 7.06
C ASP A 200 9.05 14.11 7.81
N LEU A 201 9.04 14.51 9.10
CA LEU A 201 10.23 14.51 9.96
C LEU A 201 10.75 13.09 10.19
N ALA A 202 9.88 12.13 10.51
CA ALA A 202 10.26 10.74 10.72
C ALA A 202 10.86 10.13 9.44
N LEU A 203 10.24 10.38 8.27
CA LEU A 203 10.78 9.95 6.98
C LEU A 203 12.18 10.53 6.71
N ALA A 204 12.40 11.79 7.07
CA ALA A 204 13.72 12.42 6.95
C ALA A 204 14.75 11.80 7.90
N ALA A 205 14.35 11.47 9.13
CA ALA A 205 15.22 10.85 10.14
C ALA A 205 15.71 9.45 9.73
N TYR A 206 14.90 8.66 9.02
CA TYR A 206 15.32 7.35 8.51
C TYR A 206 16.36 7.41 7.39
N ARG A 207 16.49 8.53 6.67
CA ARG A 207 17.34 8.61 5.45
C ARG A 207 18.75 8.02 5.59
N PRO A 208 19.50 8.24 6.69
CA PRO A 208 20.84 7.66 6.85
C PRO A 208 20.88 6.13 6.90
N GLU A 209 19.76 5.49 7.27
CA GLU A 209 19.62 4.03 7.36
C GLU A 209 19.27 3.38 6.01
N LEU A 210 18.81 4.17 5.05
CA LEU A 210 18.23 3.70 3.78
C LEU A 210 19.28 3.60 2.68
N ARG A 211 19.36 2.43 2.03
CA ARG A 211 20.33 2.15 0.98
C ARG A 211 19.75 1.22 -0.08
N GLY A 212 20.16 1.42 -1.33
CA GLY A 212 19.83 0.53 -2.44
C GLY A 212 20.64 -0.76 -2.39
N THR A 213 20.14 -1.79 -1.71
CA THR A 213 20.74 -3.13 -1.69
C THR A 213 20.47 -3.89 -3.00
N PRO A 214 21.21 -4.98 -3.29
CA PRO A 214 20.88 -5.86 -4.41
C PRO A 214 19.42 -6.35 -4.37
N GLU A 215 18.93 -6.73 -3.19
CA GLU A 215 17.57 -7.21 -2.96
C GLU A 215 16.53 -6.13 -3.24
N ALA A 216 16.80 -4.88 -2.81
CA ALA A 216 15.92 -3.73 -3.05
C ALA A 216 15.78 -3.45 -4.56
N ARG A 217 16.90 -3.43 -5.29
CA ARG A 217 16.92 -3.23 -6.75
C ARG A 217 16.24 -4.38 -7.48
N GLN A 218 16.40 -5.60 -6.98
CA GLN A 218 15.74 -6.77 -7.57
C GLN A 218 14.24 -6.76 -7.34
N ALA A 219 13.77 -6.32 -6.16
CA ALA A 219 12.36 -6.09 -5.89
C ALA A 219 11.79 -4.98 -6.80
N ALA A 220 12.49 -3.86 -6.95
CA ALA A 220 12.10 -2.79 -7.87
C ALA A 220 12.02 -3.28 -9.33
N ARG A 221 13.00 -4.04 -9.80
CA ARG A 221 12.98 -4.64 -11.14
C ARG A 221 11.80 -5.61 -11.31
N PHE A 222 11.56 -6.44 -10.31
CA PHE A 222 10.45 -7.40 -10.33
C PHE A 222 9.09 -6.68 -10.44
N LEU A 223 8.88 -5.66 -9.62
CA LEU A 223 7.65 -4.86 -9.65
C LEU A 223 7.53 -4.10 -10.97
N LEU A 224 8.57 -3.42 -11.44
CA LEU A 224 8.44 -2.46 -12.53
C LEU A 224 8.56 -3.08 -13.93
N LEU A 225 9.42 -4.11 -14.10
CA LEU A 225 9.79 -4.63 -15.42
C LEU A 225 9.30 -6.05 -15.67
N THR A 226 9.16 -6.87 -14.63
CA THR A 226 8.67 -8.25 -14.76
C THR A 226 7.47 -8.53 -13.86
N PRO A 227 6.43 -7.68 -13.86
CA PRO A 227 5.27 -7.90 -13.02
C PRO A 227 4.54 -9.19 -13.43
N PRO A 228 4.05 -9.99 -12.47
CA PRO A 228 3.31 -11.23 -12.73
C PRO A 228 1.86 -10.94 -13.17
N VAL A 229 1.69 -10.08 -14.17
CA VAL A 229 0.40 -9.70 -14.75
C VAL A 229 0.30 -10.22 -16.18
N PRO A 230 -0.89 -10.68 -16.62
CA PRO A 230 -1.07 -11.15 -17.99
C PRO A 230 -0.85 -10.00 -18.97
N TRP A 231 -0.47 -10.34 -20.20
CA TRP A 231 -0.18 -9.40 -21.29
C TRP A 231 -1.16 -8.21 -21.39
N PRO A 232 -2.49 -8.42 -21.41
CA PRO A 232 -3.44 -7.31 -21.58
C PRO A 232 -3.45 -6.31 -20.43
N ALA A 233 -2.98 -6.72 -19.24
CA ALA A 233 -2.93 -5.87 -18.04
C ALA A 233 -1.60 -5.12 -17.90
N ARG A 234 -0.61 -5.35 -18.77
CA ARG A 234 0.73 -4.73 -18.65
C ARG A 234 0.70 -3.22 -18.84
N LEU A 235 -0.07 -2.71 -19.82
CA LEU A 235 -0.17 -1.27 -20.07
C LEU A 235 -0.79 -0.50 -18.88
N PRO A 236 -1.99 -0.87 -18.36
CA PRO A 236 -2.53 -0.19 -17.18
C PRO A 236 -1.64 -0.36 -15.96
N TYR A 237 -1.01 -1.53 -15.77
CA TYR A 237 -0.04 -1.72 -14.70
C TYR A 237 1.17 -0.78 -14.84
N ALA A 238 1.72 -0.61 -16.04
CA ALA A 238 2.84 0.29 -16.30
C ALA A 238 2.49 1.75 -15.94
N ALA A 239 1.25 2.17 -16.19
CA ALA A 239 0.78 3.50 -15.78
C ALA A 239 0.64 3.64 -14.25
N LEU A 240 0.21 2.60 -13.52
CA LEU A 240 0.26 2.59 -12.04
C LEU A 240 1.70 2.68 -11.54
N ALA A 241 2.58 1.85 -12.09
CA ALA A 241 3.99 1.77 -11.72
C ALA A 241 4.72 3.11 -11.98
N ALA A 242 4.51 3.72 -13.14
CA ALA A 242 5.05 5.03 -13.47
C ALA A 242 4.53 6.11 -12.51
N SER A 243 3.23 6.08 -12.17
CA SER A 243 2.64 7.02 -11.21
C SER A 243 3.25 6.88 -9.81
N ALA A 244 3.51 5.65 -9.37
CA ALA A 244 4.18 5.38 -8.10
C ALA A 244 5.62 5.91 -8.10
N VAL A 245 6.40 5.63 -9.16
CA VAL A 245 7.79 6.11 -9.31
C VAL A 245 7.88 7.63 -9.40
N ALA A 246 6.92 8.28 -10.08
CA ALA A 246 6.86 9.74 -10.17
C ALA A 246 6.59 10.41 -8.81
N MET A 247 6.00 9.71 -7.85
CA MET A 247 5.75 10.20 -6.50
C MET A 247 6.84 9.85 -5.49
N LEU A 248 7.83 9.03 -5.86
CA LEU A 248 8.94 8.72 -4.97
C LEU A 248 9.80 9.96 -4.71
N PRO A 249 10.32 10.16 -3.49
CA PRO A 249 11.28 11.22 -3.22
C PRO A 249 12.50 11.10 -4.14
N ALA A 250 13.00 12.22 -4.64
CA ALA A 250 14.06 12.22 -5.66
C ALA A 250 15.34 11.46 -5.23
N TRP A 251 15.65 11.46 -3.94
CA TRP A 251 16.82 10.78 -3.37
C TRP A 251 16.74 9.24 -3.44
N THR A 252 15.54 8.66 -3.62
CA THR A 252 15.36 7.21 -3.74
C THR A 252 15.76 6.67 -5.11
N ARG A 253 15.69 7.51 -6.15
CA ARG A 253 15.93 7.12 -7.55
C ARG A 253 17.31 6.52 -7.79
N PRO A 254 18.42 7.13 -7.36
CA PRO A 254 19.74 6.52 -7.53
C PRO A 254 19.86 5.18 -6.75
N GLN A 255 19.22 5.07 -5.59
CA GLN A 255 19.26 3.85 -4.78
C GLN A 255 18.63 2.66 -5.51
N LEU A 256 17.46 2.88 -6.13
CA LEU A 256 16.69 1.88 -6.85
C LEU A 256 17.03 1.77 -8.34
N ARG A 257 17.98 2.57 -8.85
CA ARG A 257 18.35 2.68 -10.28
C ARG A 257 17.15 3.03 -11.18
N LEU A 258 16.33 3.97 -10.72
CA LEU A 258 15.14 4.42 -11.46
C LEU A 258 15.49 5.60 -12.38
N PRO A 259 14.95 5.64 -13.61
CA PRO A 259 15.12 6.78 -14.49
C PRO A 259 14.43 8.03 -13.91
N ARG A 260 14.93 9.21 -14.27
CA ARG A 260 14.34 10.50 -13.93
C ARG A 260 13.93 11.20 -15.21
N LEU A 261 12.62 11.31 -15.44
CA LEU A 261 12.04 11.92 -16.63
C LEU A 261 11.10 13.06 -16.20
N PRO A 262 11.62 14.18 -15.68
CA PRO A 262 10.85 15.14 -14.91
C PRO A 262 9.68 15.76 -15.68
N VAL A 263 9.86 16.04 -16.98
CA VAL A 263 8.80 16.60 -17.84
C VAL A 263 7.70 15.58 -18.09
N ALA A 264 8.05 14.35 -18.47
CA ALA A 264 7.09 13.26 -18.69
C ALA A 264 6.36 12.87 -17.39
N GLU A 265 7.07 12.87 -16.26
CA GLU A 265 6.51 12.60 -14.93
C GLU A 265 5.49 13.66 -14.50
N ALA A 266 5.80 14.94 -14.73
CA ALA A 266 4.95 16.06 -14.37
C ALA A 266 3.68 16.17 -15.24
N THR A 267 3.76 15.68 -16.48
CA THR A 267 2.69 15.82 -17.49
C THR A 267 2.03 14.48 -17.82
N VAL A 268 2.64 13.68 -18.70
CA VAL A 268 2.09 12.44 -19.26
C VAL A 268 1.77 11.41 -18.17
N VAL A 269 2.71 11.13 -17.28
CA VAL A 269 2.51 10.16 -16.19
C VAL A 269 1.44 10.65 -15.22
N ARG A 270 1.45 11.96 -14.90
CA ARG A 270 0.44 12.54 -14.02
C ARG A 270 -0.95 12.40 -14.61
N LEU A 271 -1.14 12.75 -15.88
CA LEU A 271 -2.42 12.65 -16.59
C LEU A 271 -2.86 11.19 -16.72
N ALA A 272 -1.95 10.30 -17.14
CA ALA A 272 -2.22 8.87 -17.24
C ALA A 272 -2.66 8.27 -15.90
N GLY A 273 -1.99 8.67 -14.80
CA GLY A 273 -2.36 8.26 -13.45
C GLY A 273 -3.77 8.72 -13.05
N HIS A 274 -4.12 9.99 -13.31
CA HIS A 274 -5.49 10.49 -13.03
C HIS A 274 -6.54 9.73 -13.84
N SER A 275 -6.31 9.56 -15.14
CA SER A 275 -7.22 8.84 -16.02
C SER A 275 -7.40 7.40 -15.58
N LEU A 276 -6.30 6.71 -15.26
CA LEU A 276 -6.34 5.33 -14.82
C LEU A 276 -7.07 5.16 -13.49
N VAL A 277 -6.76 5.98 -12.49
CA VAL A 277 -7.40 5.91 -11.16
C VAL A 277 -8.90 6.23 -11.28
N LYS A 278 -9.29 7.18 -12.13
CA LYS A 278 -10.70 7.45 -12.46
C LYS A 278 -11.39 6.25 -13.13
N VAL A 279 -10.73 5.58 -14.08
CA VAL A 279 -11.27 4.38 -14.73
C VAL A 279 -11.43 3.22 -13.75
N VAL A 280 -10.42 2.98 -12.90
CA VAL A 280 -10.49 1.94 -11.85
C VAL A 280 -11.60 2.28 -10.85
N ARG A 281 -11.74 3.56 -10.46
CA ARG A 281 -12.82 4.01 -9.59
C ARG A 281 -14.18 3.76 -10.21
N TRP A 282 -14.38 4.16 -11.47
CA TRP A 282 -15.59 3.87 -12.21
C TRP A 282 -15.87 2.36 -12.25
N ALA A 283 -14.87 1.52 -12.46
CA ALA A 283 -15.04 0.07 -12.42
C ALA A 283 -15.48 -0.44 -11.04
N MET A 284 -15.00 0.16 -9.94
CA MET A 284 -15.29 -0.30 -8.57
C MET A 284 -16.55 0.30 -7.92
N THR A 285 -17.10 1.42 -8.40
CA THR A 285 -18.22 2.15 -7.77
C THR A 285 -19.65 1.79 -8.24
N ALA A 286 -19.92 0.61 -8.82
CA ALA A 286 -21.32 0.14 -8.90
C ALA A 286 -21.45 -1.38 -8.83
N ALA A 287 -22.54 -1.92 -8.28
CA ALA A 287 -23.71 -1.29 -7.68
C ALA A 287 -23.77 -1.59 -6.18
#